data_AF-A0A972N8Q3-F1
#
_entry.id   AF-A0A972N8Q3-F1
#
_cell.length_a   1.000
_cell.length_b   1.000
_cell.length_c   1.000
_cell.angle_alpha   90.00
_cell.angle_beta   90.00
_cell.angle_gamma   90.00
#
_symmetry.space_group_name_H-M   'P 1'
#
loop_
_entity.id
_entity.type
_entity.pdbx_description
1 polymer ?
#
loop_
_entity_poly.entity_id
_entity_poly.type
_entity_poly.pdbx_seq_one_letter_code
_entity_poly.pdbx_strand_id
1 'polypeptide(L)'
;MSEGVVDILGVPVDRLTFAQALERIARMIRSGERGYVVTANPEIIMRARRDPAYRKILQEAAMVWPDGVGVLWASRLLGAPIPERVTGSDGVPLIAQRAAAEGWRLYLLGAGPGVAERAARVLEERYPGVQIVGAEPGDPRPEYDALARDRINAARPDILFVAYGAPKQEWWMARNVPHLEVHVAIGVGGALDFLV
;
A
#
# COMPACT_ATOMS: atom_id res chain seq x y z
N MET A 1 -11.30 -5.03 22.18
CA MET A 1 -10.58 -5.29 20.91
C MET A 1 -11.63 -5.22 19.81
N SER A 2 -11.48 -4.35 18.81
CA SER A 2 -12.39 -4.36 17.66
C SER A 2 -12.22 -5.68 16.90
N GLU A 3 -13.30 -6.36 16.56
CA GLU A 3 -13.29 -7.73 16.01
C GLU A 3 -12.42 -7.89 14.73
N GLY A 4 -12.10 -6.80 14.03
CA GLY A 4 -11.35 -6.80 12.78
C GLY A 4 -9.84 -6.59 12.85
N VAL A 5 -9.22 -6.37 14.02
CA VAL A 5 -7.76 -6.13 14.13
C VAL A 5 -7.14 -6.91 15.28
N VAL A 6 -5.84 -7.19 15.19
CA VAL A 6 -5.00 -7.72 16.27
C VAL A 6 -3.87 -6.74 16.57
N ASP A 7 -3.71 -6.36 17.84
CA ASP A 7 -2.57 -5.54 18.26
C ASP A 7 -1.32 -6.42 18.34
N ILE A 8 -0.33 -6.12 17.50
CA ILE A 8 0.98 -6.77 17.54
C ILE A 8 2.01 -5.72 17.93
N LEU A 9 2.39 -5.71 19.21
CA LEU A 9 3.39 -4.80 19.78
C LEU A 9 3.06 -3.30 19.55
N GLY A 10 1.77 -2.94 19.62
CA GLY A 10 1.27 -1.59 19.42
C GLY A 10 0.91 -1.24 17.96
N VAL A 11 0.98 -2.20 17.04
CA VAL A 11 0.56 -2.04 15.64
C VAL A 11 -0.77 -2.76 15.42
N PRO A 12 -1.84 -2.08 14.98
CA PRO A 12 -3.17 -2.68 14.80
C PRO A 12 -3.27 -3.38 13.44
N VAL A 13 -2.80 -4.62 13.33
CA VAL A 13 -2.81 -5.38 12.07
C VAL A 13 -4.22 -5.91 11.78
N ASP A 14 -4.72 -5.69 10.57
CA ASP A 14 -6.05 -6.15 10.16
C ASP A 14 -6.11 -7.69 10.06
N ARG A 15 -7.21 -8.25 10.56
CA ARG A 15 -7.54 -9.68 10.46
C ARG A 15 -8.40 -9.92 9.23
N LEU A 16 -7.79 -9.84 8.06
CA LEU A 16 -8.49 -9.91 6.78
C LEU A 16 -7.86 -10.88 5.79
N THR A 17 -8.68 -11.29 4.81
CA THR A 17 -8.25 -11.97 3.58
C THR A 17 -7.94 -10.94 2.48
N PHE A 18 -7.22 -11.33 1.44
CA PHE A 18 -6.96 -10.42 0.31
C PHE A 18 -8.26 -9.98 -0.37
N ALA A 19 -9.24 -10.87 -0.47
CA ALA A 19 -10.58 -10.54 -0.97
C ALA A 19 -11.27 -9.46 -0.12
N GLN A 20 -11.17 -9.55 1.21
CA GLN A 20 -11.71 -8.52 2.11
C GLN A 20 -10.96 -7.19 1.99
N ALA A 21 -9.64 -7.22 1.79
CA ALA A 21 -8.85 -6.02 1.52
C ALA A 21 -9.27 -5.34 0.20
N LEU A 22 -9.45 -6.12 -0.88
CA LEU A 22 -9.94 -5.59 -2.17
C LEU A 22 -11.34 -4.97 -2.04
N GLU A 23 -12.25 -5.62 -1.32
CA GLU A 23 -13.58 -5.06 -1.10
C GLU A 23 -13.55 -3.78 -0.24
N ARG A 24 -12.61 -3.67 0.70
CA ARG A 24 -12.39 -2.43 1.47
C ARG A 24 -11.83 -1.32 0.59
N ILE A 25 -10.87 -1.62 -0.29
CA ILE A 25 -10.38 -0.69 -1.32
C ILE A 25 -11.53 -0.22 -2.21
N ALA A 26 -12.32 -1.16 -2.75
CA ALA A 26 -13.46 -0.84 -3.61
C ALA A 26 -14.49 0.05 -2.90
N ARG A 27 -14.75 -0.21 -1.62
CA ARG A 27 -15.62 0.63 -0.80
C ARG A 27 -15.06 2.05 -0.66
N MET A 28 -13.77 2.19 -0.35
CA MET A 28 -13.14 3.51 -0.19
C MET A 28 -13.23 4.34 -1.47
N ILE A 29 -12.98 3.72 -2.63
CA ILE A 29 -13.13 4.36 -3.94
C ILE A 29 -14.58 4.79 -4.16
N ARG A 30 -15.57 3.91 -3.90
CA ARG A 30 -16.99 4.23 -4.09
C ARG A 30 -17.53 5.29 -3.12
N SER A 31 -17.07 5.31 -1.87
CA SER A 31 -17.52 6.26 -0.85
C SER A 31 -16.76 7.58 -0.88
N GLY A 32 -15.71 7.69 -1.69
CA GLY A 32 -14.83 8.85 -1.72
C GLY A 32 -13.91 8.96 -0.51
N GLU A 33 -13.82 7.91 0.32
CA GLU A 33 -12.87 7.84 1.42
C GLU A 33 -11.44 7.83 0.90
N ARG A 34 -10.53 8.40 1.71
CA ARG A 34 -9.11 8.52 1.38
C ARG A 34 -8.27 7.98 2.51
N GLY A 35 -7.16 7.32 2.18
CA GLY A 35 -6.21 6.87 3.18
C GLY A 35 -5.06 6.08 2.59
N TYR A 36 -4.19 5.61 3.47
CA TYR A 36 -3.07 4.77 3.09
C TYR A 36 -3.09 3.41 3.78
N VAL A 37 -2.45 2.46 3.12
CA VAL A 37 -2.33 1.06 3.51
C VAL A 37 -0.87 0.74 3.75
N VAL A 38 -0.59 0.11 4.89
CA VAL A 38 0.75 -0.39 5.22
C VAL A 38 0.77 -1.91 5.13
N THR A 39 1.75 -2.48 4.45
CA THR A 39 2.04 -3.92 4.45
C THR A 39 2.96 -4.26 5.63
N ALA A 40 2.39 -4.42 6.83
CA ALA A 40 3.17 -4.57 8.05
C ALA A 40 3.79 -5.96 8.14
N ASN A 41 5.12 -6.01 7.96
CA ASN A 41 5.94 -7.19 8.20
C ASN A 41 6.65 -7.13 9.58
N PRO A 42 7.33 -8.22 10.01
CA PRO A 42 8.03 -8.21 11.30
C PRO A 42 9.07 -7.08 11.46
N GLU A 43 9.75 -6.68 10.39
CA GLU A 43 10.71 -5.58 10.43
C GLU A 43 10.04 -4.24 10.72
N ILE A 44 8.92 -3.94 10.04
CA ILE A 44 8.10 -2.75 10.25
C ILE A 44 7.56 -2.71 11.68
N ILE A 45 7.04 -3.82 12.19
CA ILE A 45 6.52 -3.91 13.56
C ILE A 45 7.64 -3.70 14.59
N MET A 46 8.80 -4.33 14.39
CA MET A 46 9.94 -4.17 15.30
C MET A 46 10.52 -2.75 15.25
N ARG A 47 10.46 -2.08 14.10
CA ARG A 47 10.81 -0.66 13.98
C ARG A 47 9.83 0.21 14.76
N ALA A 48 8.52 0.03 14.57
CA ALA A 48 7.48 0.76 15.31
C ALA A 48 7.58 0.55 16.83
N ARG A 49 8.13 -0.59 17.28
CA ARG A 49 8.44 -0.79 18.69
C ARG A 49 9.48 0.21 19.23
N ARG A 50 10.46 0.59 18.41
CA ARG A 50 11.60 1.46 18.79
C ARG A 50 11.39 2.94 18.43
N ASP A 51 10.45 3.24 17.56
CA ASP A 51 10.18 4.58 17.04
C ASP A 51 8.68 4.92 17.24
N PRO A 52 8.35 5.71 18.29
CA PRO A 52 6.96 6.09 18.58
C PRO A 52 6.31 6.91 17.47
N ALA A 53 7.09 7.73 16.75
CA ALA A 53 6.55 8.55 15.67
C ALA A 53 6.20 7.67 14.46
N TYR A 54 7.04 6.70 14.14
CA TYR A 54 6.74 5.68 13.13
C TYR A 54 5.54 4.81 13.53
N ARG A 55 5.43 4.42 14.82
CA ARG A 55 4.25 3.67 15.30
C ARG A 55 2.95 4.44 15.10
N LYS A 56 2.96 5.74 15.37
CA LYS A 56 1.79 6.60 15.19
C LYS A 56 1.32 6.60 13.73
N ILE A 57 2.25 6.65 12.77
CA ILE A 57 1.93 6.50 11.34
C ILE A 57 1.22 5.18 11.07
N LEU A 58 1.71 4.06 11.62
CA LEU A 58 1.05 2.77 11.41
C LEU A 58 -0.36 2.71 12.03
N GLN A 59 -0.57 3.39 13.16
CA GLN A 59 -1.86 3.45 13.85
C GLN A 59 -2.88 4.34 13.14
N GLU A 60 -2.42 5.31 12.35
CA GLU A 60 -3.26 6.22 11.56
C GLU A 60 -3.56 5.69 10.15
N ALA A 61 -2.97 4.57 9.75
CA ALA A 61 -3.23 3.94 8.47
C ALA A 61 -4.69 3.50 8.35
N ALA A 62 -5.26 3.66 7.15
CA ALA A 62 -6.62 3.21 6.87
C ALA A 62 -6.74 1.68 6.89
N MET A 63 -5.65 0.97 6.54
CA MET A 63 -5.48 -0.47 6.70
C MET A 63 -4.03 -0.80 7.02
N VAL A 64 -3.82 -1.87 7.78
CA VAL A 64 -2.53 -2.47 8.07
C VAL A 64 -2.59 -3.94 7.67
N TRP A 65 -2.12 -4.22 6.46
CA TRP A 65 -2.12 -5.57 5.89
C TRP A 65 -1.11 -6.48 6.58
N PRO A 66 -1.49 -7.75 6.85
CA PRO A 66 -0.60 -8.73 7.45
C PRO A 66 0.42 -9.29 6.45
N ASP A 67 1.59 -8.67 6.39
CA ASP A 67 2.66 -9.08 5.48
C ASP A 67 3.65 -10.02 6.17
N GLY A 68 3.79 -11.24 5.65
CA GLY A 68 4.80 -12.19 6.10
C GLY A 68 4.36 -13.17 7.19
N VAL A 69 5.02 -14.33 7.21
CA VAL A 69 4.67 -15.48 8.05
C VAL A 69 4.80 -15.19 9.55
N GLY A 70 5.74 -14.31 9.95
CA GLY A 70 5.94 -13.94 11.34
C GLY A 70 4.73 -13.22 11.96
N VAL A 71 4.02 -12.41 11.17
CA VAL A 71 2.81 -11.68 11.61
C VAL A 71 1.66 -12.66 11.85
N LEU A 72 1.47 -13.62 10.94
CA LEU A 72 0.48 -14.69 11.10
C LEU A 72 0.79 -15.53 12.35
N TRP A 73 2.05 -15.90 12.56
CA TRP A 73 2.48 -16.63 13.76
C TRP A 73 2.20 -15.85 15.05
N ALA A 74 2.57 -14.58 15.10
CA ALA A 74 2.31 -13.72 16.26
C ALA A 74 0.80 -13.61 16.55
N SER A 75 -0.04 -13.47 15.52
CA SER A 75 -1.49 -13.40 15.69
C SER A 75 -2.10 -14.66 16.33
N ARG A 76 -1.58 -15.85 15.99
CA ARG A 76 -2.00 -17.12 16.59
C ARG A 76 -1.59 -17.21 18.06
N LEU A 77 -0.36 -16.78 18.37
CA LEU A 77 0.14 -16.74 19.75
C LEU A 77 -0.70 -15.80 20.63
N LEU A 78 -1.22 -14.72 20.05
CA LEU A 78 -2.08 -13.75 20.73
C LEU A 78 -3.56 -14.17 20.80
N GLY A 79 -3.91 -15.38 20.32
CA GLY A 79 -5.29 -15.89 20.35
C GLY A 79 -6.24 -15.22 19.34
N ALA A 80 -5.71 -14.42 18.41
CA ALA A 80 -6.49 -13.69 17.40
C ALA A 80 -5.93 -13.99 16.00
N PRO A 81 -6.10 -15.22 15.49
CA PRO A 81 -5.49 -15.64 14.23
C PRO A 81 -5.96 -14.75 13.06
N ILE A 82 -4.98 -14.32 12.27
CA ILE A 82 -5.18 -13.68 10.97
C ILE A 82 -5.40 -14.79 9.92
N PRO A 83 -6.42 -14.68 9.06
CA PRO A 83 -6.81 -15.77 8.16
C PRO A 83 -5.87 -15.95 6.97
N GLU A 84 -5.23 -14.89 6.49
CA GLU A 84 -4.43 -14.89 5.27
C GLU A 84 -3.22 -13.95 5.38
N ARG A 85 -2.15 -14.29 4.66
CA ARG A 85 -1.02 -13.38 4.44
C ARG A 85 -1.35 -12.47 3.26
N VAL A 86 -1.36 -11.16 3.47
CA VAL A 86 -1.74 -10.14 2.49
C VAL A 86 -0.54 -9.22 2.28
N THR A 87 0.07 -9.29 1.10
CA THR A 87 1.35 -8.61 0.81
C THR A 87 1.24 -7.62 -0.33
N GLY A 88 2.20 -6.69 -0.40
CA GLY A 88 2.32 -5.78 -1.53
C GLY A 88 2.66 -6.52 -2.84
N SER A 89 3.57 -7.49 -2.79
CA SER A 89 4.01 -8.25 -3.97
C SER A 89 2.90 -9.09 -4.59
N ASP A 90 2.11 -9.76 -3.75
CA ASP A 90 0.94 -10.52 -4.23
C ASP A 90 -0.19 -9.56 -4.60
N GLY A 91 -0.25 -8.38 -3.96
CA GLY A 91 -1.35 -7.45 -4.12
C GLY A 91 -1.32 -6.58 -5.36
N VAL A 92 -0.16 -6.15 -5.85
CA VAL A 92 -0.06 -5.35 -7.10
C VAL A 92 -0.75 -6.05 -8.29
N PRO A 93 -0.44 -7.32 -8.64
CA PRO A 93 -1.11 -7.99 -9.75
C PRO A 93 -2.60 -8.25 -9.51
N LEU A 94 -3.01 -8.57 -8.28
CA LEU A 94 -4.43 -8.81 -7.95
C LEU A 94 -5.27 -7.52 -8.03
N ILE A 95 -4.71 -6.40 -7.57
CA ILE A 95 -5.33 -5.08 -7.72
C ILE A 95 -5.37 -4.68 -9.19
N ALA A 96 -4.30 -4.89 -9.96
CA ALA A 96 -4.28 -4.59 -11.39
C ALA A 96 -5.36 -5.36 -12.16
N GLN A 97 -5.55 -6.65 -11.85
CA GLN A 97 -6.63 -7.46 -12.41
C GLN A 97 -8.01 -6.89 -12.08
N ARG A 98 -8.25 -6.50 -10.82
CA ARG A 98 -9.53 -5.91 -10.40
C ARG A 98 -9.75 -4.53 -11.02
N ALA A 99 -8.70 -3.72 -11.11
CA ALA A 99 -8.71 -2.40 -11.73
C ALA A 99 -9.07 -2.48 -13.21
N ALA A 100 -8.57 -3.48 -13.95
CA ALA A 100 -8.95 -3.70 -15.34
C ALA A 100 -10.45 -4.00 -15.50
N ALA A 101 -11.05 -4.71 -14.54
CA ALA A 101 -12.49 -5.04 -14.57
C ALA A 101 -13.39 -3.87 -14.12
N GLU A 102 -12.94 -3.06 -13.16
CA GLU A 102 -13.72 -1.99 -12.52
C GLU A 102 -13.40 -0.60 -13.10
N GLY A 103 -12.40 -0.49 -13.97
CA GLY A 103 -11.96 0.77 -14.58
C GLY A 103 -11.16 1.67 -13.65
N TRP A 104 -10.54 1.15 -12.59
CA TRP A 104 -9.73 1.95 -11.67
C TRP A 104 -8.41 2.39 -12.31
N ARG A 105 -8.02 3.64 -12.00
CA ARG A 105 -6.79 4.29 -12.46
C ARG A 105 -5.67 4.03 -11.47
N LEU A 106 -4.57 3.43 -11.93
CA LEU A 106 -3.42 3.07 -11.11
C LEU A 106 -2.23 3.98 -11.37
N TYR A 107 -1.51 4.37 -10.32
CA TYR A 107 -0.25 5.10 -10.40
C TYR A 107 0.85 4.33 -9.69
N LEU A 108 2.02 4.20 -10.33
CA LEU A 108 3.18 3.50 -9.77
C LEU A 108 4.28 4.52 -9.42
N LEU A 109 4.61 4.65 -8.14
CA LEU A 109 5.61 5.58 -7.65
C LEU A 109 6.70 4.82 -6.88
N GLY A 110 7.97 5.01 -7.21
CA GLY A 110 9.07 4.39 -6.49
C GLY A 110 9.88 3.38 -7.31
N ALA A 111 10.66 2.57 -6.61
CA ALA A 111 11.67 1.67 -7.15
C ALA A 111 12.83 2.37 -7.88
N GLY A 112 13.75 1.60 -8.45
CA GLY A 112 14.90 2.14 -9.18
C GLY A 112 14.50 2.80 -10.51
N PRO A 113 15.40 3.60 -11.13
CA PRO A 113 15.14 4.22 -12.43
C PRO A 113 14.62 3.23 -13.49
N GLY A 114 13.45 3.52 -14.06
CA GLY A 114 12.83 2.70 -15.09
C GLY A 114 12.08 1.45 -14.59
N VAL A 115 12.11 1.15 -13.28
CA VAL A 115 11.43 -0.05 -12.74
C VAL A 115 9.92 0.13 -12.74
N ALA A 116 9.41 1.26 -12.24
CA ALA A 116 7.98 1.54 -12.23
C ALA A 116 7.38 1.54 -13.65
N GLU A 117 8.09 2.11 -14.62
CA GLU A 117 7.67 2.17 -16.03
C GLU A 117 7.68 0.79 -16.69
N ARG A 118 8.66 -0.07 -16.38
CA ARG A 118 8.65 -1.46 -16.86
C ARG A 118 7.54 -2.27 -16.20
N ALA A 119 7.32 -2.10 -14.89
CA ALA A 119 6.24 -2.77 -14.16
C ALA A 119 4.88 -2.37 -14.73
N ALA A 120 4.68 -1.09 -15.06
CA ALA A 120 3.48 -0.61 -15.74
C ALA A 120 3.21 -1.37 -17.05
N ARG A 121 4.22 -1.49 -17.92
CA ARG A 121 4.09 -2.24 -19.20
C ARG A 121 3.72 -3.70 -18.98
N VAL A 122 4.38 -4.37 -18.02
CA VAL A 122 4.07 -5.76 -17.68
C VAL A 122 2.62 -5.91 -17.19
N LEU A 123 2.12 -4.97 -16.40
CA LEU A 123 0.73 -4.97 -15.95
C LEU A 123 -0.25 -4.72 -17.11
N GLU A 124 0.06 -3.79 -18.02
CA GLU A 124 -0.76 -3.51 -19.20
C GLU A 124 -0.83 -4.70 -20.16
N GLU A 125 0.28 -5.39 -20.39
CA GLU A 125 0.34 -6.61 -21.20
C GLU A 125 -0.46 -7.77 -20.57
N ARG A 126 -0.36 -7.91 -19.24
CA ARG A 126 -0.98 -9.03 -18.51
C ARG A 126 -2.47 -8.83 -18.24
N TYR A 127 -2.92 -7.59 -18.10
CA TYR A 127 -4.30 -7.26 -17.72
C TYR A 127 -4.91 -6.27 -18.72
N PRO A 128 -5.40 -6.75 -19.89
CA PRO A 128 -6.05 -5.90 -20.86
C PRO A 128 -7.19 -5.07 -20.23
N GLY A 129 -7.14 -3.76 -20.42
CA GLY A 129 -8.11 -2.81 -19.85
C GLY A 129 -7.66 -2.13 -18.55
N VAL A 130 -6.54 -2.54 -17.95
CA VAL A 130 -5.94 -1.80 -16.82
C VAL A 130 -5.54 -0.38 -17.28
N GLN A 131 -5.78 0.61 -16.43
CA GLN A 131 -5.43 1.99 -16.71
C GLN A 131 -4.24 2.41 -15.83
N ILE A 132 -3.02 2.37 -16.38
CA ILE A 132 -1.87 2.98 -15.71
C ILE A 132 -1.79 4.45 -16.11
N VAL A 133 -2.01 5.34 -15.14
CA VAL A 133 -2.14 6.80 -15.38
C VAL A 133 -0.88 7.58 -15.01
N GLY A 134 0.12 6.88 -14.49
CA GLY A 134 1.46 7.39 -14.28
C GLY A 134 2.36 6.32 -13.69
N ALA A 135 3.64 6.38 -14.03
CA ALA A 135 4.68 5.51 -13.51
C ALA A 135 6.00 6.29 -13.47
N GLU A 136 6.62 6.41 -12.29
CA GLU A 136 7.89 7.13 -12.14
C GLU A 136 8.67 6.67 -10.91
N PRO A 137 10.02 6.79 -10.91
CA PRO A 137 10.84 6.40 -9.77
C PRO A 137 10.62 7.29 -8.53
N GLY A 138 10.29 8.58 -8.73
CA GLY A 138 10.07 9.54 -7.65
C GLY A 138 11.29 9.76 -6.73
N ASP A 139 11.08 10.54 -5.67
CA ASP A 139 12.04 10.70 -4.57
C ASP A 139 11.27 10.89 -3.26
N PRO A 140 11.54 10.08 -2.21
CA PRO A 140 10.80 10.17 -0.95
C PRO A 140 11.19 11.37 -0.07
N ARG A 141 12.25 12.13 -0.44
CA ARG A 141 12.72 13.26 0.36
C ARG A 141 11.73 14.43 0.31
N PRO A 142 11.50 15.14 1.44
CA PRO A 142 10.45 16.17 1.54
C PRO A 142 10.55 17.29 0.50
N GLU A 143 11.74 17.65 0.04
CA GLU A 143 11.93 18.69 -0.97
C GLU A 143 11.31 18.37 -2.33
N TYR A 144 10.95 17.10 -2.61
CA TYR A 144 10.29 16.67 -3.85
C TYR A 144 8.78 16.43 -3.71
N ASP A 145 8.22 16.57 -2.50
CA ASP A 145 6.81 16.27 -2.24
C ASP A 145 5.85 17.10 -3.10
N ALA A 146 6.12 18.41 -3.26
CA ALA A 146 5.27 19.27 -4.07
C ALA A 146 5.19 18.78 -5.52
N LEU A 147 6.34 18.44 -6.11
CA LEU A 147 6.42 17.92 -7.47
C LEU A 147 5.67 16.59 -7.62
N ALA A 148 5.85 15.67 -6.67
CA ALA A 148 5.15 14.39 -6.69
C ALA A 148 3.64 14.58 -6.56
N ARG A 149 3.18 15.44 -5.65
CA ARG A 149 1.75 15.74 -5.46
C ARG A 149 1.12 16.33 -6.71
N ASP A 150 1.79 17.28 -7.36
CA ASP A 150 1.28 17.90 -8.59
C ASP A 150 1.08 16.87 -9.70
N ARG A 151 2.06 15.98 -9.91
CA ARG A 151 1.99 14.91 -10.91
C ARG A 151 0.88 13.90 -10.61
N ILE A 152 0.81 13.43 -9.36
CA ILE A 152 -0.18 12.44 -8.94
C ILE A 152 -1.59 13.03 -9.04
N ASN A 153 -1.81 14.25 -8.55
CA ASN A 153 -3.12 14.90 -8.61
C ASN A 153 -3.55 15.21 -10.06
N ALA A 154 -2.62 15.60 -10.93
CA ALA A 154 -2.90 15.79 -12.35
C ALA A 154 -3.32 14.47 -13.03
N ALA A 155 -2.69 13.36 -12.65
CA ALA A 155 -3.02 12.03 -13.16
C ALA A 155 -4.32 11.45 -12.59
N ARG A 156 -4.84 11.95 -11.47
CA ARG A 156 -6.10 11.51 -10.82
C ARG A 156 -6.21 9.98 -10.69
N PRO A 157 -5.27 9.29 -10.01
CA PRO A 157 -5.40 7.87 -9.77
C PRO A 157 -6.45 7.57 -8.70
N ASP A 158 -7.07 6.40 -8.79
CA ASP A 158 -7.87 5.83 -7.71
C ASP A 158 -6.94 5.14 -6.69
N ILE A 159 -5.90 4.48 -7.19
CA ILE A 159 -4.92 3.75 -6.36
C ILE A 159 -3.50 4.17 -6.73
N LEU A 160 -2.71 4.50 -5.71
CA LEU A 160 -1.29 4.81 -5.81
C LEU A 160 -0.47 3.69 -5.14
N PHE A 161 0.38 3.01 -5.89
CA PHE A 161 1.41 2.14 -5.34
C PHE A 161 2.66 2.94 -5.00
N VAL A 162 3.15 2.83 -3.77
CA VAL A 162 4.35 3.51 -3.27
C VAL A 162 5.43 2.48 -2.94
N ALA A 163 6.46 2.42 -3.77
CA ALA A 163 7.57 1.46 -3.74
C ALA A 163 8.90 2.11 -3.31
N TYR A 164 8.86 2.98 -2.30
CA TYR A 164 10.09 3.61 -1.75
C TYR A 164 10.83 2.73 -0.73
N GLY A 165 10.24 1.60 -0.35
CA GLY A 165 10.73 0.73 0.72
C GLY A 165 10.44 1.29 2.11
N ALA A 166 10.30 0.38 3.08
CA ALA A 166 10.16 0.76 4.48
C ALA A 166 11.49 1.33 5.01
N PRO A 167 11.47 2.35 5.89
CA PRO A 167 10.30 3.08 6.38
C PRO A 167 9.87 4.26 5.50
N LYS A 168 10.59 4.51 4.39
CA LYS A 168 10.49 5.76 3.61
C LYS A 168 9.09 5.93 3.02
N GLN A 169 8.48 4.84 2.56
CA GLN A 169 7.13 4.87 1.99
C GLN A 169 6.06 5.24 3.02
N GLU A 170 6.13 4.73 4.26
CA GLU A 170 5.16 5.08 5.31
C GLU A 170 5.28 6.55 5.70
N TRP A 171 6.52 7.05 5.89
CA TRP A 171 6.77 8.47 6.14
C TRP A 171 6.28 9.36 5.01
N TRP A 172 6.53 8.95 3.76
CA TRP A 172 6.10 9.69 2.59
C TRP A 172 4.57 9.71 2.47
N MET A 173 3.90 8.56 2.65
CA MET A 173 2.44 8.45 2.59
C MET A 173 1.77 9.27 3.70
N ALA A 174 2.23 9.17 4.95
CA ALA A 174 1.69 9.95 6.06
C ALA A 174 1.77 11.47 5.81
N ARG A 175 2.85 11.92 5.17
CA ARG A 175 3.08 13.34 4.86
C ARG A 175 2.30 13.83 3.64
N ASN A 176 2.10 12.98 2.62
CA ASN A 176 1.57 13.41 1.33
C ASN A 176 0.10 13.05 1.09
N VAL A 177 -0.38 11.90 1.58
CA VAL A 177 -1.76 11.43 1.32
C VAL A 177 -2.85 12.42 1.76
N PRO A 178 -2.72 13.16 2.88
CA PRO A 178 -3.67 14.23 3.22
C PRO A 178 -3.79 15.36 2.18
N HIS A 179 -2.84 15.46 1.24
CA HIS A 179 -2.76 16.47 0.18
C HIS A 179 -2.93 15.87 -1.22
N LEU A 180 -3.26 14.59 -1.32
CA LEU A 180 -3.51 13.91 -2.58
C LEU A 180 -5.02 13.71 -2.79
N GLU A 181 -5.42 13.70 -4.06
CA GLU A 181 -6.78 13.39 -4.51
C GLU A 181 -7.00 11.89 -4.71
N VAL A 182 -5.98 11.05 -4.44
CA VAL A 182 -6.06 9.59 -4.53
C VAL A 182 -6.93 9.00 -3.42
N HIS A 183 -7.70 7.95 -3.74
CA HIS A 183 -8.50 7.23 -2.75
C HIS A 183 -7.65 6.34 -1.85
N VAL A 184 -6.76 5.54 -2.44
CA VAL A 184 -5.93 4.59 -1.68
C VAL A 184 -4.47 4.66 -2.09
N ALA A 185 -3.59 5.02 -1.17
CA ALA A 185 -2.14 4.82 -1.34
C ALA A 185 -1.69 3.54 -0.63
N ILE A 186 -0.87 2.70 -1.27
CA ILE A 186 -0.44 1.41 -0.71
C ILE A 186 1.08 1.36 -0.73
N GLY A 187 1.69 1.21 0.44
CA GLY A 187 3.11 0.88 0.54
C GLY A 187 3.34 -0.54 0.06
N VAL A 188 4.12 -0.73 -1.00
CA VAL A 188 4.32 -2.06 -1.62
C VAL A 188 5.77 -2.55 -1.56
N GLY A 189 6.68 -1.80 -0.92
CA GLY A 189 8.08 -2.20 -0.80
C GLY A 189 8.72 -2.42 -2.17
N GLY A 190 9.42 -3.55 -2.34
CA GLY A 190 10.03 -3.96 -3.61
C GLY A 190 9.09 -4.71 -4.58
N ALA A 191 7.76 -4.61 -4.41
CA ALA A 191 6.81 -5.33 -5.25
C ALA A 191 7.00 -5.08 -6.76
N LEU A 192 7.36 -3.85 -7.14
CA LEU A 192 7.55 -3.49 -8.54
C LEU A 192 8.80 -4.17 -9.14
N ASP A 193 9.85 -4.36 -8.36
CA ASP A 193 11.06 -5.07 -8.78
C ASP A 193 10.78 -6.55 -9.10
N PHE A 194 9.82 -7.19 -8.42
CA PHE A 194 9.44 -8.58 -8.70
C PHE A 194 8.62 -8.77 -9.99
N LEU A 195 8.15 -7.68 -10.59
CA LEU A 195 7.41 -7.73 -11.86
C LEU A 195 8.32 -7.65 -13.09
N VAL A 196 9.59 -7.25 -12.94
CA VAL A 196 10.48 -6.85 -14.04
C VAL A 196 11.80 -7.60 -14.09
#